data_AF-A0A2H0RA76-F1
#
_entry.id   AF-A0A2H0RA76-F1
#
_cell.length_a   1.000
_cell.length_b   1.000
_cell.length_c   1.000
_cell.angle_alpha   90.00
_cell.angle_beta   90.00
_cell.angle_gamma   90.00
#
_symmetry.space_group_name_H-M   'P 1'
#
loop_
_entity.id
_entity.type
_entity.pdbx_description
1 polymer ?
#
loop_
_entity_poly.entity_id
_entity_poly.type
_entity_poly.pdbx_seq_one_letter_code
_entity_poly.pdbx_strand_id
1 'polypeptide(L)'
;MTFYKLVGLHNQLIKGLIFIDLKKNGLFLIDNIMKILKKIFSLLYWLVIVFLVFLSLSLFLSKFDTLNYRIFSVTSGSMKPSIKAGSLVVVVPKSNYSVKDVITFYQDKDLKKTITHRIIEKSEDKDNNLVSYKTKGDANEDKDIKSVSDSVVIGKVLFSLPYLGYPIEFSKTQMGFVLLVVIPATIIIYSELNNIKSELFKNKKTKGE
;
A
#
# COMPACT_ATOMS: atom_id res chain seq x y z
N MET A 1 57.15 -5.22 51.78
CA MET A 1 55.66 -5.12 51.71
C MET A 1 55.16 -4.12 50.65
N THR A 2 56.03 -3.29 50.06
CA THR A 2 55.65 -2.13 49.23
C THR A 2 55.43 -2.46 47.74
N PHE A 3 56.09 -3.50 47.21
CA PHE A 3 56.06 -3.82 45.78
C PHE A 3 54.74 -4.47 45.32
N TYR A 4 54.18 -5.38 46.12
CA TYR A 4 52.90 -6.06 45.80
C TYR A 4 51.68 -5.12 45.83
N LYS A 5 51.69 -4.09 46.69
CA LYS A 5 50.64 -3.05 46.70
C LYS A 5 50.68 -2.18 45.45
N LEU A 6 51.87 -1.87 44.91
CA LEU A 6 52.02 -1.08 43.69
C LEU A 6 51.50 -1.82 42.45
N VAL A 7 51.82 -3.12 42.33
CA VAL A 7 51.36 -3.96 41.20
C VAL A 7 49.84 -4.15 41.22
N GLY A 8 49.24 -4.30 42.42
CA GLY A 8 47.78 -4.37 42.58
C GLY A 8 47.06 -3.08 42.17
N LEU A 9 47.64 -1.91 42.50
CA LEU A 9 47.08 -0.60 42.12
C LEU A 9 47.15 -0.38 40.59
N HIS A 10 48.26 -0.79 39.96
CA HIS A 10 48.45 -0.67 38.52
C HIS A 10 47.42 -1.51 37.74
N ASN A 11 47.15 -2.72 38.20
CA ASN A 11 46.19 -3.63 37.54
C ASN A 11 44.72 -3.17 37.69
N GLN A 12 44.38 -2.49 38.80
CA GLN A 12 43.05 -1.87 38.95
C GLN A 12 42.85 -0.67 38.02
N LEU A 13 43.88 0.16 37.83
CA LEU A 13 43.82 1.31 36.93
C LEU A 13 43.64 0.89 35.47
N ILE A 14 44.34 -0.17 35.03
CA ILE A 14 44.20 -0.72 33.68
C ILE A 14 42.80 -1.28 33.45
N LYS A 15 42.25 -2.04 34.42
CA LYS A 15 40.86 -2.54 34.33
C LYS A 15 39.84 -1.41 34.29
N GLY A 16 40.04 -0.33 35.07
CA GLY A 16 39.19 0.85 35.05
C GLY A 16 39.21 1.58 33.70
N LEU A 17 40.40 1.77 33.11
CA LEU A 17 40.58 2.39 31.79
C LEU A 17 39.90 1.59 30.67
N ILE A 18 40.07 0.27 30.65
CA ILE A 18 39.42 -0.62 29.67
C ILE A 18 37.90 -0.58 29.83
N PHE A 19 37.39 -0.58 31.07
CA PHE A 19 35.95 -0.52 31.34
C PHE A 19 35.33 0.82 30.95
N ILE A 20 36.03 1.93 31.18
CA ILE A 20 35.61 3.28 30.75
C ILE A 20 35.57 3.36 29.22
N ASP A 21 36.59 2.84 28.54
CA ASP A 21 36.69 2.89 27.08
C ASP A 21 35.61 2.02 26.40
N LEU A 22 35.33 0.83 26.95
CA LEU A 22 34.20 -0.02 26.52
C LEU A 22 32.84 0.67 26.70
N LYS A 23 32.62 1.36 27.83
CA LYS A 23 31.37 2.09 28.09
C LYS A 23 31.20 3.32 27.18
N LYS A 24 32.30 4.02 26.88
CA LYS A 24 32.30 5.22 26.03
C LYS A 24 32.05 4.86 24.56
N ASN A 25 32.69 3.79 24.07
CA ASN A 25 32.43 3.23 22.74
C ASN A 25 31.01 2.65 22.62
N GLY A 26 30.49 2.02 23.67
CA GLY A 26 29.09 1.56 23.73
C GLY A 26 28.08 2.71 23.65
N LEU A 27 28.29 3.80 24.41
CA LEU A 27 27.42 5.00 24.33
C LEU A 27 27.48 5.65 22.94
N PHE A 28 28.67 5.75 22.34
CA PHE A 28 28.83 6.32 21.00
C PHE A 28 28.12 5.51 19.91
N LEU A 29 28.13 4.18 20.03
CA LEU A 29 27.37 3.28 19.15
C LEU A 29 25.86 3.49 19.31
N ILE A 30 25.37 3.61 20.55
CA ILE A 30 23.94 3.85 20.84
C ILE A 30 23.49 5.20 20.24
N ASP A 31 24.29 6.25 20.37
CA ASP A 31 23.97 7.58 19.81
C ASP A 31 23.88 7.55 18.28
N ASN A 32 24.78 6.83 17.61
CA ASN A 32 24.73 6.66 16.15
C ASN A 32 23.54 5.80 15.72
N ILE A 33 23.21 4.72 16.44
CA ILE A 33 22.03 3.91 16.19
C ILE A 33 20.75 4.75 16.35
N MET A 34 20.65 5.55 17.41
CA MET A 34 19.50 6.44 17.64
C MET A 34 19.35 7.50 16.55
N LYS A 35 20.45 8.06 16.04
CA LYS A 35 20.42 8.99 14.90
C LYS A 35 19.90 8.32 13.62
N ILE A 36 20.37 7.10 13.35
CA ILE A 36 19.90 6.31 12.20
C ILE A 36 18.41 5.98 12.34
N LEU A 37 17.97 5.53 13.51
CA LEU A 37 16.56 5.23 13.79
C LEU A 37 15.67 6.46 13.61
N LYS A 38 16.07 7.63 14.11
CA LYS A 38 15.34 8.88 13.89
C LYS A 38 15.24 9.25 12.41
N LYS A 39 16.31 9.04 11.64
CA LYS A 39 16.32 9.31 10.19
C LYS A 39 15.41 8.35 9.42
N ILE A 40 15.42 7.06 9.78
CA ILE A 40 14.50 6.06 9.21
C ILE A 40 13.04 6.42 9.53
N PHE A 41 12.75 6.78 10.79
CA PHE A 41 11.40 7.16 11.19
C PHE A 41 10.92 8.43 10.47
N SER A 42 11.80 9.42 10.31
CA SER A 42 11.49 10.63 9.52
C SER A 42 11.23 10.31 8.05
N LEU A 43 12.01 9.39 7.45
CA LEU A 43 11.82 8.97 6.06
C LEU A 43 10.49 8.22 5.89
N LEU A 44 10.16 7.32 6.82
CA LEU A 44 8.87 6.63 6.85
C LEU A 44 7.70 7.61 7.01
N TYR A 45 7.83 8.59 7.90
CA TYR A 45 6.83 9.64 8.09
C TYR A 45 6.58 10.43 6.81
N TRP A 46 7.65 10.91 6.14
CA TRP A 46 7.53 11.61 4.86
C TRP A 46 6.93 10.73 3.77
N LEU A 47 7.27 9.44 3.73
CA LEU A 47 6.71 8.49 2.78
C LEU A 47 5.19 8.33 3.00
N VAL A 48 4.75 8.23 4.26
CA VAL A 48 3.32 8.18 4.61
C VAL A 48 2.62 9.49 4.22
N ILE A 49 3.21 10.65 4.48
CA ILE A 49 2.66 11.95 4.05
C ILE A 49 2.51 12.01 2.54
N VAL A 50 3.56 11.66 1.78
CA VAL A 50 3.53 11.64 0.31
C VAL A 50 2.46 10.66 -0.19
N PHE A 51 2.36 9.49 0.43
CA PHE A 51 1.31 8.52 0.10
C PHE A 51 -0.09 9.06 0.35
N LEU A 52 -0.33 9.72 1.49
CA LEU A 52 -1.62 10.35 1.81
C LEU A 52 -1.96 11.50 0.85
N VAL A 53 -0.97 12.33 0.50
CA VAL A 53 -1.15 13.40 -0.49
C VAL A 53 -1.46 12.83 -1.86
N PHE A 54 -0.76 11.76 -2.27
CA PHE A 54 -1.04 11.04 -3.51
C PHE A 54 -2.45 10.45 -3.51
N LEU A 55 -2.89 9.87 -2.38
CA LEU A 55 -4.23 9.31 -2.24
C LEU A 55 -5.30 10.40 -2.32
N SER A 56 -5.09 11.53 -1.64
CA SER A 56 -5.96 12.70 -1.70
C SER A 56 -6.04 13.28 -3.11
N LEU A 57 -4.89 13.41 -3.80
CA LEU A 57 -4.84 13.88 -5.18
C LEU A 57 -5.52 12.91 -6.14
N SER A 58 -5.37 11.60 -5.96
CA SER A 58 -6.08 10.58 -6.73
C SER A 58 -7.60 10.69 -6.56
N LEU A 59 -8.09 10.88 -5.33
CA LEU A 59 -9.51 11.12 -5.05
C LEU A 59 -10.01 12.44 -5.64
N PHE A 60 -9.18 13.48 -5.62
CA PHE A 60 -9.50 14.76 -6.24
C PHE A 60 -9.56 14.66 -7.77
N LEU A 61 -8.59 13.99 -8.39
CA LEU A 61 -8.55 13.71 -9.82
C LEU A 61 -9.69 12.79 -10.27
N SER A 62 -10.16 11.89 -9.41
CA SER A 62 -11.36 11.08 -9.66
C SER A 62 -12.63 11.92 -9.84
N LYS A 63 -12.66 13.19 -9.38
CA LYS A 63 -13.77 14.11 -9.64
C LYS A 63 -13.71 14.75 -11.02
N PHE A 64 -12.54 14.74 -11.65
CA PHE A 64 -12.41 15.11 -13.06
C PHE A 64 -12.74 13.86 -13.88
N ASP A 65 -13.91 13.87 -14.50
CA ASP A 65 -14.52 12.77 -15.28
C ASP A 65 -13.68 12.30 -16.50
N THR A 66 -12.50 12.88 -16.69
CA THR A 66 -11.61 12.65 -17.83
C THR A 66 -10.78 11.37 -17.69
N LEU A 67 -10.60 10.84 -16.48
CA LEU A 67 -9.85 9.61 -16.21
C LEU A 67 -10.69 8.68 -15.32
N ASN A 68 -11.67 8.01 -15.93
CA ASN A 68 -12.56 7.05 -15.26
C ASN A 68 -11.85 5.71 -14.92
N TYR A 69 -10.69 5.73 -14.27
CA TYR A 69 -10.02 4.50 -13.83
C TYR A 69 -10.75 3.86 -12.65
N ARG A 70 -10.80 2.54 -12.62
CA ARG A 70 -11.39 1.73 -11.55
C ARG A 70 -10.40 0.66 -11.11
N ILE A 71 -10.39 0.38 -9.82
CA ILE A 71 -9.45 -0.54 -9.21
C ILE A 71 -10.22 -1.74 -8.68
N PHE A 72 -9.82 -2.95 -9.06
CA PHE A 72 -10.41 -4.19 -8.59
C PHE A 72 -9.36 -5.15 -8.06
N SER A 73 -9.70 -5.90 -7.03
CA SER A 73 -8.91 -7.01 -6.53
C SER A 73 -9.30 -8.29 -7.29
N VAL A 74 -8.29 -9.09 -7.63
CA VAL A 74 -8.49 -10.38 -8.30
C VAL A 74 -8.44 -11.47 -7.24
N THR A 75 -9.57 -12.11 -6.99
CA THR A 75 -9.70 -13.14 -5.94
C THR A 75 -9.45 -14.55 -6.47
N SER A 76 -9.78 -14.81 -7.74
CA SER A 76 -9.64 -16.13 -8.37
C SER A 76 -8.31 -16.29 -9.12
N GLY A 77 -7.95 -17.54 -9.41
CA GLY A 77 -6.79 -17.90 -10.22
C GLY A 77 -7.08 -18.09 -11.72
N SER A 78 -8.27 -17.70 -12.22
CA SER A 78 -8.70 -18.01 -13.59
C SER A 78 -7.87 -17.31 -14.67
N MET A 79 -7.16 -16.24 -14.33
CA MET A 79 -6.30 -15.50 -15.26
C MET A 79 -4.82 -15.87 -15.16
N LYS A 80 -4.45 -16.97 -14.47
CA LYS A 80 -3.05 -17.42 -14.48
C LYS A 80 -2.63 -17.88 -15.89
N PRO A 81 -1.37 -17.65 -16.33
CA PRO A 81 -0.29 -16.99 -15.60
C PRO A 81 -0.28 -15.45 -15.70
N SER A 82 -1.14 -14.84 -16.54
CA SER A 82 -1.07 -13.41 -16.83
C SER A 82 -1.41 -12.53 -15.63
N ILE A 83 -2.42 -12.90 -14.85
CA ILE A 83 -2.83 -12.22 -13.62
C ILE A 83 -2.97 -13.25 -12.51
N LYS A 84 -2.19 -13.06 -11.44
CA LYS A 84 -2.21 -13.95 -10.27
C LYS A 84 -3.38 -13.62 -9.36
N ALA A 85 -3.90 -14.62 -8.66
CA ALA A 85 -4.83 -14.39 -7.54
C ALA A 85 -4.15 -13.51 -6.46
N GLY A 86 -4.92 -12.60 -5.86
CA GLY A 86 -4.43 -11.57 -4.95
C GLY A 86 -3.79 -10.37 -5.65
N SER A 87 -3.89 -10.25 -6.97
CA SER A 87 -3.45 -9.05 -7.70
C SER A 87 -4.45 -7.92 -7.58
N LEU A 88 -3.95 -6.70 -7.72
CA LEU A 88 -4.74 -5.51 -7.97
C LEU A 88 -4.74 -5.21 -9.46
N VAL A 89 -5.89 -4.99 -10.08
CA VAL A 89 -6.00 -4.60 -11.49
C VAL A 89 -6.53 -3.18 -11.62
N VAL A 90 -5.92 -2.42 -12.52
CA VAL A 90 -6.40 -1.08 -12.91
C VAL A 90 -7.12 -1.19 -14.23
N VAL A 91 -8.38 -0.77 -14.22
CA VAL A 91 -9.34 -0.94 -15.30
C VAL A 91 -9.75 0.43 -15.81
N VAL A 92 -9.77 0.61 -17.13
CA VAL A 92 -10.19 1.86 -17.78
C VAL A 92 -11.30 1.57 -18.78
N PRO A 93 -12.46 2.25 -18.68
CA PRO A 93 -13.52 2.18 -19.68
C PRO A 93 -13.01 2.62 -21.04
N LYS A 94 -13.40 1.88 -22.08
CA LYS A 94 -13.16 2.24 -23.47
C LYS A 94 -14.47 2.19 -24.24
N SER A 95 -14.55 2.95 -25.33
CA SER A 95 -15.68 2.90 -26.27
C SER A 95 -15.71 1.62 -27.10
N ASN A 96 -14.59 0.91 -27.19
CA ASN A 96 -14.51 -0.33 -27.93
C ASN A 96 -13.43 -1.25 -27.32
N TYR A 97 -13.71 -2.55 -27.32
CA TYR A 97 -12.82 -3.61 -26.87
C TYR A 97 -12.54 -4.59 -28.01
N SER A 98 -11.30 -5.08 -28.06
CA SER A 98 -10.83 -5.97 -29.12
C SER A 98 -10.56 -7.39 -28.62
N VAL A 99 -10.55 -8.35 -29.53
CA VAL A 99 -10.09 -9.72 -29.24
C VAL A 99 -8.68 -9.66 -28.65
N LYS A 100 -8.42 -10.50 -27.65
CA LYS A 100 -7.24 -10.54 -26.76
C LYS A 100 -7.21 -9.52 -25.63
N ASP A 101 -8.12 -8.54 -25.58
CA ASP A 101 -8.20 -7.64 -24.45
C ASP A 101 -8.66 -8.37 -23.19
N VAL A 102 -8.07 -8.02 -22.04
CA VAL A 102 -8.56 -8.46 -20.75
C VAL A 102 -9.52 -7.40 -20.23
N ILE A 103 -10.77 -7.80 -20.01
CA ILE A 103 -11.83 -6.91 -19.56
C ILE A 103 -12.34 -7.33 -18.20
N THR A 104 -12.83 -6.36 -17.43
CA THR A 104 -13.59 -6.61 -16.20
C THR A 104 -15.04 -6.24 -16.43
N PHE A 105 -15.97 -7.12 -16.07
CA PHE A 105 -17.41 -6.96 -16.30
C PHE A 105 -18.22 -7.50 -15.11
N TYR A 106 -19.49 -7.12 -15.01
CA TYR A 106 -20.37 -7.63 -13.94
C TYR A 106 -20.88 -9.04 -14.24
N GLN A 107 -20.93 -9.87 -13.20
CA GLN A 107 -21.52 -11.22 -13.27
C GLN A 107 -23.05 -11.11 -13.32
N ASP A 108 -23.63 -11.26 -14.52
CA ASP A 108 -25.07 -11.08 -14.78
C ASP A 108 -25.59 -9.70 -14.30
N LYS A 109 -26.82 -9.65 -13.78
CA LYS A 109 -27.45 -8.44 -13.22
C LYS A 109 -26.97 -8.12 -11.80
N ASP A 110 -26.07 -8.93 -11.22
CA ASP A 110 -25.51 -8.63 -9.89
C ASP A 110 -24.34 -7.65 -10.04
N LEU A 111 -24.66 -6.36 -9.91
CA LEU A 111 -23.70 -5.26 -9.98
C LEU A 111 -22.66 -5.25 -8.84
N LYS A 112 -22.67 -6.24 -7.93
CA LYS A 112 -21.69 -6.35 -6.85
C LYS A 112 -20.54 -7.29 -7.17
N LYS A 113 -20.72 -8.23 -8.11
CA LYS A 113 -19.70 -9.22 -8.45
C LYS A 113 -19.10 -8.91 -9.81
N THR A 114 -17.77 -8.84 -9.85
CA THR A 114 -17.02 -8.60 -11.08
C THR A 114 -16.20 -9.82 -11.47
N ILE A 115 -16.07 -10.03 -12.78
CA ILE A 115 -15.25 -11.08 -13.39
C ILE A 115 -14.25 -10.40 -14.31
N THR A 116 -13.00 -10.87 -14.29
CA THR A 116 -11.95 -10.38 -15.18
C THR A 116 -11.48 -11.52 -16.07
N HIS A 117 -11.80 -11.49 -17.36
CA HIS A 117 -11.42 -12.52 -18.34
C HIS A 117 -10.97 -11.92 -19.67
N ARG A 118 -10.34 -12.74 -20.53
CA ARG A 118 -9.86 -12.32 -21.85
C ARG A 118 -10.92 -12.52 -22.92
N ILE A 119 -11.10 -11.53 -23.78
CA ILE A 119 -11.95 -11.63 -24.97
C ILE A 119 -11.29 -12.58 -25.97
N ILE A 120 -12.01 -13.64 -26.33
CA ILE A 120 -11.58 -14.61 -27.35
C ILE A 120 -12.33 -14.44 -28.67
N GLU A 121 -13.58 -13.96 -28.61
CA GLU A 121 -14.42 -13.72 -29.79
C GLU A 121 -15.22 -12.43 -29.55
N LYS A 122 -15.41 -11.65 -30.62
CA LYS A 122 -16.28 -10.47 -30.64
C LYS A 122 -17.37 -10.69 -31.67
N SER A 123 -18.61 -10.44 -31.28
CA SER A 123 -19.78 -10.53 -32.14
C SER A 123 -20.47 -9.17 -32.19
N GLU A 124 -20.62 -8.63 -33.40
CA GLU A 124 -21.31 -7.38 -33.67
C GLU A 124 -22.56 -7.67 -34.49
N ASP A 125 -23.72 -7.35 -33.94
CA ASP A 125 -24.98 -7.34 -34.66
C ASP A 125 -25.18 -5.94 -35.23
N LYS A 126 -24.98 -5.81 -36.54
CA LYS A 126 -25.07 -4.53 -37.27
C LYS A 126 -26.50 -4.01 -37.39
N ASP A 127 -27.50 -4.88 -37.31
CA ASP A 127 -28.89 -4.48 -37.49
C ASP A 127 -29.43 -3.85 -36.19
N ASN A 128 -28.96 -4.32 -35.03
CA ASN A 128 -29.40 -3.84 -33.72
C ASN A 128 -28.36 -2.97 -32.98
N ASN A 129 -27.18 -2.71 -33.58
CA ASN A 129 -26.04 -2.05 -32.94
C ASN A 129 -25.64 -2.70 -31.59
N LEU A 130 -25.75 -4.02 -31.49
CA LEU A 130 -25.41 -4.78 -30.28
C LEU A 130 -24.03 -5.39 -30.42
N VAL A 131 -23.18 -5.16 -29.41
CA VAL A 131 -21.86 -5.78 -29.32
C VAL A 131 -21.83 -6.74 -28.13
N SER A 132 -21.35 -7.96 -28.39
CA SER A 132 -21.14 -8.95 -27.35
C SER A 132 -19.80 -9.66 -27.50
N TYR A 133 -19.31 -10.20 -26.39
CA TYR A 133 -17.99 -10.78 -26.28
C TYR A 133 -18.08 -12.18 -25.69
N LYS A 134 -17.39 -13.16 -26.30
CA LYS A 134 -17.05 -14.39 -25.57
C LYS A 134 -15.75 -14.19 -24.84
N THR A 135 -15.77 -14.51 -23.55
CA THR A 135 -14.62 -14.40 -22.68
C THR A 135 -14.13 -15.77 -22.23
N LYS A 136 -12.88 -15.82 -21.80
CA LYS A 136 -12.26 -17.00 -21.23
C LYS A 136 -11.20 -16.58 -20.23
N GLY A 137 -11.15 -17.24 -19.07
CA GLY A 137 -10.00 -17.13 -18.16
C GLY A 137 -8.77 -17.78 -18.78
N ASP A 138 -7.61 -17.13 -18.70
CA ASP A 138 -6.37 -17.65 -19.30
C ASP A 138 -5.98 -19.05 -18.80
N ALA A 139 -6.36 -19.39 -17.56
CA ALA A 139 -6.13 -20.70 -16.95
C ALA A 139 -7.27 -21.69 -17.15
N ASN A 140 -8.42 -21.25 -17.67
CA ASN A 140 -9.58 -22.12 -17.86
C ASN A 140 -9.37 -23.00 -19.10
N GLU A 141 -9.89 -24.22 -19.10
CA GLU A 141 -9.86 -25.10 -20.28
C GLU A 141 -10.91 -24.66 -21.30
N ASP A 142 -12.12 -24.39 -20.82
CA ASP A 142 -13.25 -23.96 -21.64
C ASP A 142 -13.43 -22.45 -21.66
N LYS A 143 -14.17 -21.99 -22.68
CA LYS A 143 -14.68 -20.61 -22.75
C LYS A 143 -15.89 -20.43 -21.84
N ASP A 144 -16.13 -19.20 -21.43
CA ASP A 144 -17.31 -18.89 -20.61
C ASP A 144 -18.58 -19.19 -21.41
N ILE A 145 -19.56 -19.83 -20.75
CA ILE A 145 -20.82 -20.25 -21.38
C ILE A 145 -21.65 -19.04 -21.83
N LYS A 146 -21.64 -17.97 -21.02
CA LYS A 146 -22.42 -16.76 -21.26
C LYS A 146 -21.62 -15.77 -22.10
N SER A 147 -22.27 -15.19 -23.11
CA SER A 147 -21.74 -14.02 -23.80
C SER A 147 -21.89 -12.78 -22.93
N VAL A 148 -20.90 -11.89 -22.98
CA VAL A 148 -20.84 -10.64 -22.22
C VAL A 148 -21.28 -9.51 -23.13
N SER A 149 -22.40 -8.84 -22.80
CA SER A 149 -22.82 -7.62 -23.49
C SER A 149 -21.85 -6.48 -23.20
N ASP A 150 -21.56 -5.63 -24.18
CA ASP A 150 -20.74 -4.41 -23.98
C ASP A 150 -21.28 -3.52 -22.84
N SER A 151 -22.61 -3.50 -22.66
CA SER A 151 -23.29 -2.72 -21.62
C SER A 151 -22.94 -3.10 -20.18
N VAL A 152 -22.42 -4.31 -19.94
CA VAL A 152 -22.01 -4.77 -18.59
C VAL A 152 -20.48 -4.76 -18.41
N VAL A 153 -19.74 -4.35 -19.45
CA VAL A 153 -18.28 -4.21 -19.40
C VAL A 153 -17.93 -2.92 -18.65
N ILE A 154 -17.10 -3.06 -17.63
CA ILE A 154 -16.63 -1.94 -16.82
C ILE A 154 -15.43 -1.27 -17.49
N GLY A 155 -14.55 -2.07 -18.09
CA GLY A 155 -13.38 -1.55 -18.78
C GLY A 155 -12.32 -2.60 -19.10
N LYS A 156 -11.26 -2.13 -19.74
CA LYS A 156 -10.05 -2.90 -20.08
C LYS A 156 -9.03 -2.80 -18.95
N VAL A 157 -8.44 -3.94 -18.58
CA VAL A 157 -7.29 -3.99 -17.67
C VAL A 157 -6.07 -3.38 -18.38
N LEU A 158 -5.49 -2.32 -17.80
CA LEU A 158 -4.25 -1.72 -18.30
C LEU A 158 -3.01 -2.44 -17.76
N PHE A 159 -2.99 -2.67 -16.46
CA PHE A 159 -1.91 -3.37 -15.77
C PHE A 159 -2.42 -4.05 -14.50
N SER A 160 -1.63 -4.99 -13.99
CA SER A 160 -1.89 -5.69 -12.74
C SER A 160 -0.67 -5.62 -11.83
N LEU A 161 -0.92 -5.46 -10.53
CA LEU A 161 0.10 -5.43 -9.48
C LEU A 161 -0.12 -6.65 -8.58
N PRO A 162 0.75 -7.67 -8.63
CA PRO A 162 0.58 -8.86 -7.81
C PRO A 162 0.69 -8.53 -6.32
N TYR A 163 -0.01 -9.31 -5.49
CA TYR A 163 -0.04 -9.22 -4.02
C TYR A 163 -0.71 -7.96 -3.42
N LEU A 164 -0.92 -6.89 -4.20
CA LEU A 164 -1.58 -5.68 -3.72
C LEU A 164 -3.09 -5.83 -3.53
N GLY A 165 -3.69 -6.91 -4.03
CA GLY A 165 -5.10 -7.24 -3.75
C GLY A 165 -5.32 -7.65 -2.29
N TYR A 166 -4.36 -8.31 -1.64
CA TYR A 166 -4.49 -8.76 -0.25
C TYR A 166 -4.69 -7.65 0.77
N PRO A 167 -3.82 -6.60 0.85
CA PRO A 167 -4.01 -5.53 1.82
C PRO A 167 -5.30 -4.73 1.56
N ILE A 168 -5.74 -4.63 0.31
CA ILE A 168 -6.98 -3.94 -0.08
C ILE A 168 -8.22 -4.75 0.32
N GLU A 169 -8.20 -6.07 0.14
CA GLU A 169 -9.29 -6.91 0.64
C GLU A 169 -9.30 -6.95 2.16
N PHE A 170 -8.12 -6.99 2.79
CA PHE A 170 -8.02 -6.95 4.24
C PHE A 170 -8.54 -5.63 4.83
N SER A 171 -8.24 -4.47 4.21
CA SER A 171 -8.73 -3.17 4.68
C SER A 171 -10.24 -3.00 4.60
N LYS A 172 -10.93 -3.79 3.77
CA LYS A 172 -12.40 -3.84 3.72
C LYS A 172 -13.01 -4.63 4.89
N THR A 173 -12.23 -5.44 5.59
CA THR A 173 -12.68 -6.13 6.81
C THR A 173 -12.67 -5.18 7.99
N GLN A 174 -13.57 -5.37 8.95
CA GLN A 174 -13.63 -4.52 10.15
C GLN A 174 -12.30 -4.51 10.92
N MET A 175 -11.67 -5.68 11.08
CA MET A 175 -10.37 -5.78 11.76
C MET A 175 -9.26 -5.09 10.97
N GLY A 176 -9.19 -5.30 9.65
CA GLY A 176 -8.17 -4.68 8.83
C GLY A 176 -8.32 -3.17 8.74
N PHE A 177 -9.55 -2.65 8.69
CA PHE A 177 -9.81 -1.21 8.77
C PHE A 177 -9.30 -0.62 10.09
N VAL A 178 -9.60 -1.24 11.23
CA VAL A 178 -9.13 -0.77 12.54
C VAL A 178 -7.60 -0.78 12.62
N LEU A 179 -6.97 -1.88 12.22
CA LEU A 179 -5.53 -2.05 12.32
C LEU A 179 -4.75 -1.15 11.35
N LEU A 180 -5.21 -1.02 10.10
CA LEU A 180 -4.49 -0.29 9.06
C LEU A 180 -4.82 1.20 9.01
N VAL A 181 -6.01 1.61 9.48
CA VAL A 181 -6.47 3.00 9.36
C VAL A 181 -6.62 3.65 10.74
N VAL A 182 -7.45 3.07 11.62
CA VAL A 182 -7.84 3.72 12.88
C VAL A 182 -6.68 3.86 13.86
N ILE A 183 -5.91 2.78 14.09
CA ILE A 183 -4.78 2.82 15.03
C ILE A 183 -3.69 3.80 14.57
N PRO A 184 -3.19 3.74 13.32
CA PRO A 184 -2.19 4.70 12.85
C PRO A 184 -2.70 6.14 12.89
N ALA A 185 -3.96 6.38 12.47
CA ALA A 185 -4.55 7.72 12.50
C ALA A 185 -4.61 8.27 13.94
N THR A 186 -4.99 7.45 14.91
CA THR A 186 -5.06 7.87 16.32
C THR A 186 -3.69 8.22 16.89
N ILE A 187 -2.65 7.44 16.54
CA ILE A 187 -1.26 7.73 16.93
C ILE A 187 -0.80 9.07 16.36
N ILE A 188 -1.07 9.32 15.07
CA ILE A 188 -0.70 10.58 14.40
C ILE A 188 -1.43 11.75 15.06
N ILE A 189 -2.75 11.65 15.25
CA ILE A 189 -3.54 12.71 15.89
C ILE A 189 -3.04 13.00 17.30
N TYR A 190 -2.77 11.96 18.09
CA TYR A 190 -2.24 12.12 19.45
C TYR A 190 -0.86 12.80 19.47
N SER A 191 0.02 12.41 18.53
CA SER A 191 1.34 13.02 18.35
C SER A 191 1.22 14.50 18.00
N GLU A 192 0.37 14.86 17.04
CA GLU A 192 0.17 16.26 16.64
C GLU A 192 -0.45 17.09 17.77
N LEU A 193 -1.40 16.55 18.53
CA LEU A 193 -1.97 17.25 19.69
C LEU A 193 -0.90 17.53 20.76
N ASN A 194 0.03 16.60 21.00
CA ASN A 194 1.12 16.80 21.94
C ASN A 194 2.14 17.84 21.43
N ASN A 195 2.45 17.81 20.13
CA ASN A 195 3.31 18.81 19.50
C ASN A 195 2.71 20.22 19.64
N ILE A 196 1.44 20.39 19.29
CA ILE A 196 0.72 21.68 19.42
C ILE A 196 0.73 22.17 20.87
N LYS A 197 0.41 21.29 21.84
CA LYS A 197 0.49 21.66 23.26
C LYS A 197 1.90 22.15 23.63
N SER A 198 2.94 21.41 23.24
CA SER A 198 4.32 21.77 23.57
C SER A 198 4.74 23.13 23.00
N GLU A 199 4.27 23.49 21.81
CA GLU A 199 4.54 24.79 21.18
C GLU A 199 3.79 25.93 21.87
N LEU A 200 2.52 25.73 22.23
CA LEU A 200 1.74 26.71 22.99
C LEU A 200 2.34 26.98 24.38
N PHE A 201 2.82 25.95 25.07
CA PHE A 201 3.48 26.10 26.37
C PHE A 201 4.90 26.71 26.25
N LYS A 202 5.63 26.46 25.16
CA LYS A 202 6.91 27.15 24.88
C LYS A 202 6.72 28.65 24.67
N ASN A 203 5.71 29.05 23.88
CA ASN A 203 5.43 30.46 23.59
C ASN A 203 4.89 31.26 24.78
N LYS A 204 4.25 30.61 25.76
CA LYS A 204 3.84 31.27 27.01
C LYS A 204 5.01 31.62 27.92
N LYS A 205 6.12 30.88 27.86
CA LYS A 205 7.33 31.16 28.67
C LYS A 205 8.16 32.32 28.11
N THR A 206 8.19 32.51 26.80
CA THR A 206 8.96 33.57 26.13
C THR A 206 8.25 34.92 26.05
N LYS A 207 6.94 34.99 26.34
CA LYS A 207 6.17 36.26 26.43
C LYS A 207 5.97 36.77 27.87
N GLY A 208 6.47 36.04 28.87
CA GLY A 208 6.33 36.37 30.30
C GLY A 208 7.63 36.83 30.97
N GLU A 209 8.70 37.00 30.21
CA GLU A 209 9.95 37.70 30.58
C GLU A 209 9.99 39.05 29.85
#